data_AF-A0A2A4T3G5-F1
#
_entry.id   AF-A0A2A4T3G5-F1
#
_cell.length_a   1.000
_cell.length_b   1.000
_cell.length_c   1.000
_cell.angle_alpha   90.00
_cell.angle_beta   90.00
_cell.angle_gamma   90.00
#
_symmetry.space_group_name_H-M   'P 1'
#
loop_
_entity.id
_entity.type
_entity.pdbx_description
1 polymer ?
#
loop_
_entity_poly.entity_id
_entity_poly.type
_entity_poly.pdbx_seq_one_letter_code
_entity_poly.pdbx_strand_id
1 'polypeptide(L)'
;MIFFLIGGAANGIPKYTDKQTALSLAKVLDKGTFGRYTISSTYVQNDTVKDYFLSVILSDGSAHKWYIDQIYKWSRDDKLRLSNNRNLLFLDTRDSRFVVLDKNKFHRLALQANVYIKVFKKNDPLAGKKFRFQIKSFNLISPAETAFGRNEKGSKFRYIISLYNGMTELLTYEDAYMLRRNNYLLMEEQLEQDTFGRAYHVTKILPHAKGQIVDGVSQFGLEIQFDQPIQLKGEQLPYEIYERKRLDRRTRKMVQEFVLDITIPNSEKKFEVRPIKSLEYLHDIKVVKNPRFPQRLLLRSVFNPMVMDIPPVVYKNSDNSMYVTFFNLIDQSVLSRGMLMEAEKRRAAEKDSIREIRVTKAIKTNSDYGRAYVLAVETHKQSQTIRDELTRIDKLMGSIKQFEEAALFAETDAQLFNALTKRNQLRENVIIISMDYVKAKLTKSALGEADVQGLLNLLNQAESFTGKREMLKNIESLREKLVARQQ
;
A
#
# COMPACT_ATOMS: atom_id res chain seq x y z
N MET A 1 2.86 -15.51 46.01
CA MET A 1 3.31 -16.04 44.71
C MET A 1 4.21 -14.99 44.08
N ILE A 2 5.50 -15.31 43.92
CA ILE A 2 6.56 -14.40 43.50
C ILE A 2 6.38 -14.09 42.00
N PHE A 3 6.15 -12.82 41.67
CA PHE A 3 6.25 -12.36 40.29
C PHE A 3 7.72 -12.14 39.96
N PHE A 4 8.26 -12.95 39.05
CA PHE A 4 9.53 -12.64 38.38
C PHE A 4 9.36 -11.34 37.59
N LEU A 5 9.90 -10.25 38.14
CA LEU A 5 10.32 -9.09 37.38
C LEU A 5 11.51 -9.50 36.53
N ILE A 6 11.26 -9.93 35.29
CA ILE A 6 12.30 -9.91 34.27
C ILE A 6 12.51 -8.44 33.93
N GLY A 7 13.47 -7.83 34.62
CA GLY A 7 14.00 -6.52 34.28
C GLY A 7 14.59 -6.56 32.88
N GLY A 8 13.83 -6.05 31.90
CA GLY A 8 14.40 -5.72 30.60
C GLY A 8 15.42 -4.60 30.80
N ALA A 9 16.69 -4.87 30.49
CA ALA A 9 17.72 -3.85 30.44
C ALA A 9 17.24 -2.67 29.58
N ALA A 10 17.09 -1.51 30.21
CA ALA A 10 16.80 -0.26 29.52
C ALA A 10 18.06 0.15 28.73
N ASN A 11 18.22 -0.41 27.53
CA ASN A 11 19.29 -0.02 26.62
C ASN A 11 19.05 1.41 26.13
N GLY A 12 19.72 2.37 26.80
CA GLY A 12 19.81 3.77 26.39
C GLY A 12 20.89 3.98 25.33
N ILE A 13 20.94 5.19 24.75
CA ILE A 13 21.97 5.55 23.79
C ILE A 13 23.37 5.41 24.44
N PRO A 14 24.37 4.91 23.69
CA PRO A 14 25.72 4.79 24.20
C PRO A 14 26.29 6.17 24.55
N LYS A 15 27.12 6.21 25.59
CA LYS A 15 27.83 7.42 26.02
C LYS A 15 28.79 7.94 24.94
N TYR A 16 29.47 7.03 24.24
CA TYR A 16 30.47 7.32 23.21
C TYR A 16 29.99 6.92 21.82
N THR A 17 30.72 7.37 20.79
CA THR A 17 30.50 7.00 19.39
C THR A 17 31.82 6.69 18.69
N ASP A 18 31.73 6.27 17.43
CA ASP A 18 32.90 6.07 16.56
C ASP A 18 33.45 7.40 16.00
N LYS A 19 34.69 7.37 15.53
CA LYS A 19 35.40 8.54 15.00
C LYS A 19 34.63 9.26 13.90
N GLN A 20 34.04 8.52 12.95
CA GLN A 20 33.39 9.10 11.77
C GLN A 20 32.09 9.81 12.15
N THR A 21 31.30 9.19 13.02
CA THR A 21 30.09 9.78 13.57
C THR A 21 30.43 11.02 14.41
N ALA A 22 31.46 10.98 15.26
CA ALA A 22 31.90 12.15 16.04
C ALA A 22 32.33 13.32 15.13
N LEU A 23 33.14 13.07 14.10
CA LEU A 23 33.56 14.11 13.15
C LEU A 23 32.39 14.72 12.39
N SER A 24 31.45 13.88 11.97
CA SER A 24 30.23 14.33 11.30
C SER A 24 29.37 15.19 12.22
N LEU A 25 29.26 14.79 13.49
CA LEU A 25 28.48 15.50 14.49
C LEU A 25 29.09 16.87 14.80
N ALA A 26 30.41 16.93 15.00
CA ALA A 26 31.15 18.19 15.20
C ALA A 26 30.86 19.22 14.10
N LYS A 27 30.92 18.78 12.84
CA LYS A 27 30.64 19.63 11.67
C LYS A 27 29.19 20.13 11.63
N VAL A 28 28.23 19.31 12.08
CA VAL A 28 26.81 19.67 12.05
C VAL A 28 26.45 20.63 13.18
N LEU A 29 27.09 20.50 14.35
CA LEU A 29 26.89 21.35 15.52
C LEU A 29 27.52 22.74 15.38
N ASP A 30 28.47 22.90 14.46
CA ASP A 30 29.13 24.18 14.22
C ASP A 30 28.12 25.31 13.97
N LYS A 31 28.29 26.41 14.70
CA LYS A 31 27.41 27.59 14.70
C LYS A 31 25.95 27.31 15.13
N GLY A 32 25.68 26.16 15.73
CA GLY A 32 24.41 25.87 16.41
C GLY A 32 24.27 26.65 17.71
N THR A 33 23.15 26.48 18.41
CA THR A 33 22.92 27.05 19.73
C THR A 33 22.62 25.97 20.76
N PHE A 34 23.13 26.17 21.98
CA PHE A 34 22.83 25.38 23.16
C PHE A 34 22.28 26.28 24.27
N GLY A 35 20.99 26.15 24.55
CA GLY A 35 20.25 27.09 25.39
C GLY A 35 20.33 28.51 24.80
N ARG A 36 20.96 29.42 25.55
CA ARG A 36 21.18 30.82 25.13
C ARG A 36 22.53 31.06 24.44
N TYR A 37 23.42 30.07 24.43
CA TYR A 37 24.79 30.22 23.94
C TYR A 37 24.93 29.73 22.50
N THR A 38 25.80 30.38 21.72
CA THR A 38 26.17 29.89 20.39
C THR A 38 27.38 28.97 20.52
N ILE A 39 27.44 27.92 19.71
CA ILE A 39 28.58 27.02 19.61
C ILE A 39 29.62 27.69 18.73
N SER A 40 30.74 28.10 19.33
CA SER A 40 31.84 28.81 18.65
C SER A 40 32.76 27.85 17.90
N SER A 41 33.07 26.70 18.50
CA SER A 41 33.86 25.64 17.86
C SER A 41 33.56 24.28 18.48
N THR A 42 33.77 23.23 17.70
CA THR A 42 33.58 21.84 18.13
C THR A 42 34.72 20.98 17.62
N TYR A 43 35.34 20.22 18.52
CA TYR A 43 36.46 19.33 18.24
C TYR A 43 36.10 17.90 18.64
N VAL A 44 36.69 16.92 17.94
CA VAL A 44 36.56 15.51 18.30
C VAL A 44 37.75 15.11 19.16
N GLN A 45 37.46 14.45 20.27
CA GLN A 45 38.46 13.86 21.16
C GLN A 45 38.04 12.43 21.50
N ASN A 46 38.96 11.66 22.08
CA ASN A 46 38.73 10.26 22.42
C ASN A 46 39.37 9.91 23.76
N ASP A 47 38.67 9.09 24.55
CA ASP A 47 39.20 8.54 25.81
C ASP A 47 39.97 7.24 25.53
N THR A 48 39.55 6.46 24.52
CA THR A 48 40.21 5.24 24.06
C THR A 48 40.29 5.22 22.53
N VAL A 49 40.88 4.17 21.94
CA VAL A 49 40.94 4.01 20.46
C VAL A 49 39.53 3.92 19.83
N LYS A 50 38.50 3.55 20.61
CA LYS A 50 37.14 3.31 20.10
C LYS A 50 36.09 4.28 20.65
N ASP A 51 36.41 5.00 21.74
CA ASP A 51 35.44 5.85 22.45
C ASP A 51 35.66 7.34 22.18
N TYR A 52 34.90 7.87 21.21
CA TYR A 52 34.97 9.27 20.81
C TYR A 52 33.86 10.12 21.45
N PHE A 53 34.18 11.37 21.76
CA PHE A 53 33.30 12.41 22.31
C PHE A 53 33.62 13.78 21.68
N LEU A 54 32.82 14.80 22.01
CA LEU A 54 33.02 16.17 21.51
C LEU A 54 33.51 17.11 22.60
N SER A 55 34.52 17.92 22.27
CA SER A 55 34.91 19.09 23.06
C SER A 55 34.34 20.34 22.38
N VAL A 56 33.49 21.08 23.09
CA VAL A 56 32.72 22.20 22.54
C VAL A 56 33.08 23.48 23.29
N ILE A 57 33.35 24.55 22.54
CA ILE A 57 33.55 25.90 23.07
C ILE A 57 32.31 26.73 22.78
N LEU A 58 31.72 27.32 23.81
CA LEU A 58 30.54 28.18 23.71
C LEU A 58 30.94 29.66 23.55
N SER A 59 29.98 30.50 23.18
CA SER A 59 30.17 31.94 22.96
C SER A 59 30.56 32.72 24.21
N ASP A 60 30.39 32.16 25.40
CA ASP A 60 30.86 32.72 26.67
C ASP A 60 32.30 32.31 27.02
N GLY A 61 33.00 31.59 26.12
CA GLY A 61 34.37 31.14 26.30
C GLY A 61 34.51 29.83 27.07
N SER A 62 33.41 29.26 27.59
CA SER A 62 33.45 28.01 28.34
C SER A 62 33.71 26.79 27.43
N ALA A 63 34.59 25.90 27.88
CA ALA A 63 34.91 24.65 27.20
C ALA A 63 34.26 23.47 27.92
N HIS A 64 33.56 22.61 27.17
CA HIS A 64 32.77 21.52 27.72
C HIS A 64 33.03 20.19 26.99
N LYS A 65 33.06 19.11 27.76
CA LYS A 65 33.06 17.73 27.23
C LYS A 65 31.63 17.23 27.07
N TRP A 66 31.21 16.97 25.84
CA TRP A 66 29.87 16.51 25.48
C TRP A 66 29.88 15.06 24.99
N TYR A 67 29.06 14.24 25.64
CA TYR A 67 28.83 12.84 25.28
C TYR A 67 27.56 12.70 24.43
N ILE A 68 27.45 11.58 23.71
CA ILE A 68 26.39 11.38 22.72
C ILE A 68 25.01 11.23 23.37
N ASP A 69 24.95 10.55 24.51
CA ASP A 69 23.73 10.40 25.30
C ASP A 69 23.19 11.75 25.82
N GLN A 70 24.08 12.69 26.13
CA GLN A 70 23.72 14.06 26.50
C GLN A 70 23.19 14.84 25.29
N ILE A 71 23.92 14.82 24.18
CA ILE A 71 23.53 15.49 22.92
C ILE A 71 22.16 14.99 22.45
N TYR A 72 21.94 13.68 22.53
CA TYR A 72 20.65 13.06 22.24
C TYR A 72 19.51 13.64 23.09
N LYS A 73 19.70 13.73 24.41
CA LYS A 73 18.69 14.32 25.32
C LYS A 73 18.43 15.78 24.96
N TRP A 74 19.48 16.57 24.76
CA TRP A 74 19.37 18.00 24.47
C TRP A 74 18.71 18.31 23.12
N SER A 75 18.96 17.49 22.10
CA SER A 75 18.30 17.57 20.80
C SER A 75 16.77 17.42 20.93
N ARG A 76 16.30 16.49 21.77
CA ARG A 76 14.86 16.24 21.97
C ARG A 76 14.14 17.25 22.85
N ASP A 77 14.87 17.84 23.79
CA ASP A 77 14.33 18.84 24.72
C ASP A 77 14.42 20.27 24.19
N ASP A 78 14.77 20.45 22.90
CA ASP A 78 14.96 21.76 22.24
C ASP A 78 16.07 22.63 22.83
N LYS A 79 16.93 22.05 23.67
CA LYS A 79 18.08 22.72 24.26
C LYS A 79 19.21 22.88 23.25
N LEU A 80 19.29 21.99 22.27
CA LEU A 80 20.28 22.05 21.19
C LEU A 80 19.59 22.31 19.86
N ARG A 81 19.96 23.38 19.16
CA ARG A 81 19.42 23.74 17.85
C ARG A 81 20.55 23.94 16.86
N LEU A 82 20.35 23.46 15.65
CA LEU A 82 21.34 23.62 14.59
C LEU A 82 21.11 24.94 13.84
N SER A 83 22.18 25.45 13.22
CA SER A 83 22.11 26.57 12.29
C SER A 83 21.21 26.25 11.07
N ASN A 84 20.71 27.29 10.40
CA ASN A 84 19.90 27.20 9.18
C ASN A 84 18.56 26.46 9.33
N ASN A 85 17.90 26.62 10.48
CA ASN A 85 16.63 25.95 10.80
C ASN A 85 16.67 24.42 10.60
N ARG A 86 17.77 23.79 11.00
CA ARG A 86 17.92 22.33 10.97
C ARG A 86 17.68 21.72 12.34
N ASN A 87 17.40 20.42 12.40
CA ASN A 87 17.39 19.67 13.65
C ASN A 87 18.23 18.39 13.57
N LEU A 88 18.89 18.08 14.67
CA LEU A 88 19.63 16.84 14.86
C LEU A 88 18.65 15.76 15.32
N LEU A 89 18.69 14.56 14.75
CA LEU A 89 17.76 13.48 15.08
C LEU A 89 18.50 12.15 15.26
N PHE A 90 18.08 11.38 16.26
CA PHE A 90 18.55 10.02 16.51
C PHE A 90 17.37 9.07 16.34
N LEU A 91 17.43 8.22 15.30
CA LEU A 91 16.28 7.40 14.89
C LEU A 91 16.14 6.10 15.71
N ASP A 92 17.25 5.56 16.21
CA ASP A 92 17.31 4.41 17.13
C ASP A 92 17.90 4.88 18.47
N THR A 93 17.28 4.43 19.57
CA THR A 93 17.68 4.78 20.94
C THR A 93 18.82 3.91 21.47
N ARG A 94 19.37 3.03 20.65
CA ARG A 94 20.50 2.14 20.98
C ARG A 94 21.73 2.43 20.12
N ASP A 95 21.64 3.43 19.25
CA ASP A 95 22.63 3.73 18.23
C ASP A 95 23.06 5.20 18.31
N SER A 96 24.35 5.45 18.13
CA SER A 96 24.91 6.80 18.11
C SER A 96 24.78 7.48 16.75
N ARG A 97 24.39 6.73 15.70
CA ARG A 97 24.15 7.29 14.36
C ARG A 97 22.99 8.29 14.38
N PHE A 98 23.22 9.43 13.74
CA PHE A 98 22.27 10.52 13.67
C PHE A 98 21.98 10.91 12.22
N VAL A 99 20.89 11.66 12.04
CA VAL A 99 20.53 12.31 10.79
C VAL A 99 20.16 13.77 11.04
N VAL A 100 20.15 14.57 9.98
CA VAL A 100 19.77 15.98 10.05
C VAL A 100 18.48 16.21 9.26
N LEU A 101 17.49 16.79 9.93
CA LEU A 101 16.28 17.29 9.28
C LEU A 101 16.48 18.75 8.89
N ASP A 102 16.38 19.04 7.60
CA ASP A 102 16.18 20.39 7.09
C ASP A 102 14.68 20.71 7.17
N LYS A 103 14.31 21.56 8.15
CA LYS A 103 12.90 21.86 8.41
C LYS A 103 12.29 22.66 7.28
N ASN A 104 13.02 23.61 6.69
CA ASN A 104 12.54 24.44 5.59
C ASN A 104 12.19 23.58 4.37
N LYS A 105 13.02 22.59 4.03
CA LYS A 105 12.72 21.64 2.94
C LYS A 105 11.48 20.80 3.24
N PHE A 106 11.34 20.31 4.48
CA PHE A 106 10.15 19.56 4.87
C PHE A 106 8.88 20.43 4.85
N HIS A 107 8.94 21.66 5.35
CA HIS A 107 7.80 22.58 5.36
C HIS A 107 7.30 22.86 3.94
N ARG A 108 8.20 23.12 2.98
CA ARG A 108 7.82 23.31 1.58
C ARG A 108 7.13 22.07 1.00
N LEU A 109 7.70 20.89 1.24
CA LEU A 109 7.11 19.62 0.81
C LEU A 109 5.71 19.42 1.41
N ALA A 110 5.56 19.62 2.72
CA ALA A 110 4.30 19.41 3.42
C ALA A 110 3.20 20.40 3.00
N LEU A 111 3.57 21.65 2.69
CA LEU A 111 2.62 22.67 2.21
C LEU A 111 2.17 22.45 0.77
N GLN A 112 3.00 21.78 -0.05
CA GLN A 112 2.68 21.46 -1.44
C GLN A 112 1.95 20.12 -1.59
N ALA A 113 2.10 19.22 -0.61
CA ALA A 113 1.51 17.90 -0.67
C ALA A 113 -0.01 17.94 -0.48
N ASN A 114 -0.72 17.19 -1.33
CA ASN A 114 -2.15 16.92 -1.22
C ASN A 114 -2.46 15.45 -0.88
N VAL A 115 -1.44 14.58 -0.86
CA VAL A 115 -1.57 13.17 -0.47
C VAL A 115 -0.57 12.80 0.63
N TYR A 116 -1.06 12.08 1.63
CA TYR A 116 -0.30 11.51 2.74
C TYR A 116 -0.34 9.98 2.69
N ILE A 117 0.82 9.34 2.63
CA ILE A 117 0.93 7.88 2.71
C ILE A 117 1.14 7.49 4.17
N LYS A 118 0.12 6.90 4.78
CA LYS A 118 0.19 6.38 6.13
C LYS A 118 0.79 4.99 6.15
N VAL A 119 1.73 4.78 7.07
CA VAL A 119 2.27 3.46 7.43
C VAL A 119 1.89 3.16 8.87
N PHE A 120 1.43 1.94 9.13
CA PHE A 120 1.01 1.52 10.47
C PHE A 120 2.16 0.90 11.25
N LYS A 121 2.10 1.04 12.58
CA LYS A 121 3.11 0.50 13.51
C LYS A 121 3.07 -1.03 13.53
N LYS A 122 4.16 -1.67 13.94
CA LYS A 122 4.31 -3.14 13.94
C LYS A 122 3.23 -3.90 14.74
N ASN A 123 2.66 -3.29 15.78
CA ASN A 123 1.63 -3.91 16.63
C ASN A 123 0.19 -3.56 16.19
N ASP A 124 0.04 -2.92 15.04
CA ASP A 124 -1.26 -2.61 14.44
C ASP A 124 -1.63 -3.74 13.46
N PRO A 125 -2.89 -4.21 13.38
CA PRO A 125 -3.29 -5.23 12.41
C PRO A 125 -3.03 -4.84 10.94
N LEU A 126 -2.94 -3.53 10.67
CA LEU A 126 -2.61 -2.98 9.36
C LEU A 126 -1.09 -2.80 9.14
N ALA A 127 -0.24 -3.32 10.03
CA ALA A 127 1.22 -3.25 9.89
C ALA A 127 1.69 -3.78 8.53
N GLY A 128 2.70 -3.12 7.95
CA GLY A 128 3.24 -3.47 6.63
C GLY A 128 2.40 -2.97 5.44
N LYS A 129 1.14 -2.61 5.66
CA LYS A 129 0.28 -2.02 4.63
C LYS A 129 0.46 -0.50 4.56
N LYS A 130 0.30 0.06 3.36
CA LYS A 130 0.34 1.50 3.11
C LYS A 130 -1.01 1.95 2.57
N PHE A 131 -1.47 3.09 3.05
CA PHE A 131 -2.75 3.67 2.64
C PHE A 131 -2.55 5.14 2.32
N ARG A 132 -3.14 5.58 1.21
CA ARG A 132 -3.02 6.93 0.69
C ARG A 132 -4.21 7.75 1.13
N PHE A 133 -4.00 8.87 1.79
CA PHE A 133 -5.07 9.73 2.29
C PHE A 133 -4.93 11.13 1.72
N GLN A 134 -6.06 11.73 1.36
CA GLN A 134 -6.06 13.12 0.91
C GLN A 134 -5.86 14.07 2.11
N ILE A 135 -4.87 14.95 1.98
CA ILE A 135 -4.53 15.96 2.98
C ILE A 135 -5.55 17.10 2.90
N LYS A 136 -6.14 17.44 4.03
CA LYS A 136 -7.00 18.63 4.19
C LYS A 136 -6.19 19.85 4.60
N SER A 137 -5.31 19.69 5.59
CA SER A 137 -4.43 20.78 6.03
C SER A 137 -3.21 20.27 6.78
N PHE A 138 -2.15 21.08 6.74
CA PHE A 138 -0.92 20.89 7.51
C PHE A 138 -0.72 22.10 8.42
N ASN A 139 -0.52 21.86 9.72
CA ASN A 139 -0.32 22.92 10.71
C ASN A 139 0.89 22.63 11.60
N LEU A 140 1.53 23.69 12.07
CA LEU A 140 2.57 23.60 13.11
C LEU A 140 1.92 23.70 14.48
N ILE A 141 2.38 22.86 15.40
CA ILE A 141 2.06 22.96 16.82
C ILE A 141 2.94 24.07 17.41
N SER A 142 2.31 25.00 18.14
CA SER A 142 3.05 26.06 18.82
C SER A 142 4.12 25.45 19.75
N PRO A 143 5.36 25.98 19.78
CA PRO A 143 6.39 25.48 20.69
C PRO A 143 6.03 25.56 22.18
N ALA A 144 5.09 26.44 22.54
CA ALA A 144 4.59 26.61 23.91
C ALA A 144 3.41 25.66 24.23
N GLU A 145 2.82 25.01 23.22
CA GLU A 145 1.72 24.08 23.40
C GLU A 145 2.23 22.74 23.95
N THR A 146 1.59 22.26 25.01
CA THR A 146 2.00 21.04 25.73
C THR A 146 0.92 19.96 25.73
N ALA A 147 -0.32 20.29 25.35
CA ALA A 147 -1.45 19.37 25.40
C ALA A 147 -1.27 18.11 24.52
N PHE A 148 -0.49 18.21 23.43
CA PHE A 148 -0.25 17.08 22.52
C PHE A 148 0.76 16.05 23.05
N GLY A 149 1.54 16.39 24.09
CA GLY A 149 2.48 15.46 24.72
C GLY A 149 3.67 15.02 23.84
N ARG A 150 4.13 13.78 24.06
CA ARG A 150 5.31 13.17 23.40
C ARG A 150 4.94 11.80 22.84
N ASN A 151 5.68 11.35 21.82
CA ASN A 151 5.54 9.99 21.29
C ASN A 151 6.14 8.93 22.24
N GLU A 152 5.99 7.65 21.89
CA GLU A 152 6.55 6.50 22.64
C GLU A 152 8.07 6.56 22.82
N LYS A 153 8.79 7.24 21.93
CA LYS A 153 10.24 7.45 22.05
C LYS A 153 10.57 8.62 22.97
N GLY A 154 9.61 9.46 23.37
CA GLY A 154 9.83 10.67 24.16
C GLY A 154 10.09 11.93 23.33
N SER A 155 9.87 11.92 22.01
CA SER A 155 10.00 13.09 21.15
C SER A 155 8.69 13.89 21.13
N LYS A 156 8.77 15.23 21.21
CA LYS A 156 7.59 16.11 21.20
C LYS A 156 6.95 16.16 19.82
N PHE A 157 5.62 16.18 19.77
CA PHE A 157 4.89 16.45 18.54
C PHE A 157 5.05 17.90 18.11
N ARG A 158 5.16 18.13 16.79
CA ARG A 158 5.48 19.42 16.17
C ARG A 158 4.52 19.81 15.07
N TYR A 159 3.90 18.82 14.43
CA TYR A 159 3.03 19.06 13.30
C TYR A 159 1.75 18.26 13.42
N ILE A 160 0.71 18.80 12.78
CA ILE A 160 -0.58 18.17 12.64
C ILE A 160 -0.91 18.08 11.16
N ILE A 161 -1.20 16.88 10.67
CA ILE A 161 -1.84 16.68 9.37
C ILE A 161 -3.30 16.31 9.62
N SER A 162 -4.21 17.13 9.12
CA SER A 162 -5.64 16.83 9.08
C SER A 162 -5.96 16.24 7.71
N LEU A 163 -6.71 15.14 7.68
CA LEU A 163 -7.09 14.43 6.46
C LEU A 163 -8.58 14.64 6.15
N TYR A 164 -8.97 14.56 4.88
CA TYR A 164 -10.37 14.80 4.49
C TYR A 164 -11.35 13.76 5.04
N ASN A 165 -10.87 12.53 5.30
CA ASN A 165 -11.65 11.49 5.95
C ASN A 165 -11.88 11.71 7.46
N GLY A 166 -11.42 12.83 8.02
CA GLY A 166 -11.58 13.17 9.44
C GLY A 166 -10.50 12.59 10.37
N MET A 167 -9.49 11.90 9.83
CA MET A 167 -8.31 11.51 10.61
C MET A 167 -7.38 12.70 10.86
N THR A 168 -6.69 12.66 12.00
CA THR A 168 -5.65 13.63 12.36
C THR A 168 -4.39 12.87 12.76
N GLU A 169 -3.26 13.26 12.18
CA GLU A 169 -1.95 12.68 12.44
C GLU A 169 -1.04 13.69 13.12
N LEU A 170 -0.55 13.34 14.30
CA LEU A 170 0.46 14.10 15.02
C LEU A 170 1.85 13.60 14.63
N LEU A 171 2.74 14.51 14.24
CA LEU A 171 4.08 14.17 13.78
C LEU A 171 5.16 14.80 14.66
N THR A 172 6.18 14.02 14.95
CA THR A 172 7.46 14.48 15.50
C THR A 172 8.44 14.87 14.39
N TYR A 173 9.61 15.40 14.72
CA TYR A 173 10.63 15.68 13.70
C TYR A 173 11.20 14.40 13.09
N GLU A 174 11.28 13.31 13.85
CA GLU A 174 11.64 12.00 13.34
C GLU A 174 10.63 11.50 12.31
N ASP A 175 9.33 11.68 12.57
CA ASP A 175 8.29 11.34 11.61
C ASP A 175 8.40 12.20 10.35
N ALA A 176 8.59 13.51 10.50
CA ALA A 176 8.81 14.43 9.37
C ALA A 176 10.02 14.04 8.51
N TYR A 177 11.12 13.63 9.14
CA TYR A 177 12.29 13.12 8.43
C TYR A 177 11.97 11.84 7.65
N MET A 178 11.24 10.90 8.27
CA MET A 178 10.86 9.63 7.62
C MET A 178 9.89 9.85 6.47
N LEU A 179 8.91 10.75 6.61
CA LEU A 179 7.99 11.10 5.54
C LEU A 179 8.72 11.69 4.34
N ARG A 180 9.66 12.60 4.58
CA ARG A 180 10.50 13.18 3.51
C ARG A 180 11.40 12.13 2.86
N ARG A 181 12.07 11.31 3.67
CA ARG A 181 13.03 10.31 3.19
C ARG A 181 12.37 9.24 2.32
N ASN A 182 11.15 8.83 2.67
CA ASN A 182 10.43 7.75 2.00
C ASN A 182 9.42 8.26 0.96
N ASN A 183 9.37 9.58 0.72
CA ASN A 183 8.43 10.21 -0.20
C ASN A 183 6.95 9.89 0.12
N TYR A 184 6.55 10.06 1.38
CA TYR A 184 5.19 9.79 1.87
C TYR A 184 4.29 11.03 1.95
N LEU A 185 4.78 12.17 1.45
CA LEU A 185 4.01 13.37 1.20
C LEU A 185 4.15 13.67 -0.29
N LEU A 186 3.06 13.55 -1.03
CA LEU A 186 3.04 13.66 -2.49
C LEU A 186 2.19 14.86 -2.90
N MET A 187 2.63 15.52 -3.97
CA MET A 187 1.87 16.52 -4.70
C MET A 187 1.43 15.87 -6.01
N GLU A 188 0.13 15.71 -6.19
CA GLU A 188 -0.46 15.06 -7.36
C GLU A 188 -1.49 15.99 -8.00
N GLU A 189 -1.36 16.24 -9.30
CA GLU A 189 -2.34 17.05 -10.04
C GLU A 189 -3.69 16.33 -10.14
N GLN A 190 -3.65 15.00 -10.27
CA GLN A 190 -4.82 14.12 -10.24
C GLN A 190 -4.60 13.03 -9.22
N LEU A 191 -5.53 12.90 -8.27
CA LEU A 191 -5.46 11.90 -7.22
C LEU A 191 -5.60 10.49 -7.81
N GLU A 192 -4.72 9.58 -7.40
CA GLU A 192 -4.86 8.16 -7.74
C GLU A 192 -6.18 7.58 -7.20
N GLN A 193 -6.72 6.59 -7.92
CA GLN A 193 -8.01 5.96 -7.60
C GLN A 193 -8.05 5.27 -6.24
N ASP A 194 -6.92 5.01 -5.59
CA ASP A 194 -6.80 4.39 -4.27
C ASP A 194 -6.49 5.40 -3.15
N THR A 195 -6.59 6.70 -3.45
CA THR A 195 -6.45 7.77 -2.45
C THR A 195 -7.78 8.05 -1.76
N PHE A 196 -7.80 7.82 -0.45
CA PHE A 196 -8.97 7.99 0.39
C PHE A 196 -9.23 9.47 0.69
N GLY A 197 -10.26 10.03 0.05
CA GLY A 197 -10.77 11.39 0.32
C GLY A 197 -11.89 11.45 1.37
N ARG A 198 -12.59 10.34 1.64
CA ARG A 198 -13.63 10.29 2.69
C ARG A 198 -13.69 8.90 3.32
N ALA A 199 -14.18 8.83 4.55
CA ALA A 199 -14.42 7.56 5.23
C ALA A 199 -15.63 6.83 4.60
N TYR A 200 -15.56 5.50 4.59
CA TYR A 200 -16.66 4.63 4.17
C TYR A 200 -17.65 4.40 5.30
N HIS A 201 -18.94 4.41 5.00
CA HIS A 201 -19.96 4.01 5.98
C HIS A 201 -20.49 2.63 5.62
N VAL A 202 -20.41 1.70 6.57
CA VAL A 202 -21.09 0.40 6.42
C VAL A 202 -22.58 0.61 6.57
N THR A 203 -23.35 0.22 5.56
CA THR A 203 -24.81 0.39 5.53
C THR A 203 -25.53 -0.87 5.97
N LYS A 204 -25.07 -2.04 5.50
CA LYS A 204 -25.69 -3.34 5.76
C LYS A 204 -24.64 -4.45 5.80
N ILE A 205 -25.01 -5.55 6.46
CA ILE A 205 -24.32 -6.84 6.38
C ILE A 205 -25.36 -7.85 5.92
N LEU A 206 -25.07 -8.59 4.86
CA LEU A 206 -25.95 -9.63 4.33
C LEU A 206 -25.35 -11.01 4.63
N PRO A 207 -26.11 -11.91 5.27
CA PRO A 207 -25.69 -13.29 5.44
C PRO A 207 -25.85 -14.06 4.14
N HIS A 208 -24.87 -14.89 3.84
CA HIS A 208 -24.93 -15.87 2.78
C HIS A 208 -24.75 -17.25 3.41
N ALA A 209 -25.84 -18.02 3.40
CA ALA A 209 -25.88 -19.36 3.97
C ALA A 209 -24.96 -20.31 3.20
N LYS A 210 -24.69 -21.47 3.82
CA LYS A 210 -23.85 -22.52 3.24
C LYS A 210 -24.26 -22.88 1.81
N GLY A 211 -23.32 -22.77 0.89
CA GLY A 211 -23.47 -23.19 -0.50
C GLY A 211 -23.40 -24.73 -0.65
N GLN A 212 -23.53 -25.20 -1.89
CA GLN A 212 -23.34 -26.61 -2.22
C GLN A 212 -21.91 -27.07 -1.87
N ILE A 213 -21.78 -28.31 -1.41
CA ILE A 213 -20.49 -28.91 -1.08
C ILE A 213 -19.79 -29.23 -2.40
N VAL A 214 -18.59 -28.67 -2.58
CA VAL A 214 -17.74 -28.93 -3.74
C VAL A 214 -16.40 -29.42 -3.18
N ASP A 215 -15.95 -30.58 -3.66
CA ASP A 215 -14.67 -31.19 -3.26
C ASP A 215 -14.48 -31.36 -1.74
N GLY A 216 -15.55 -31.70 -1.01
CA GLY A 216 -15.51 -31.91 0.44
C GLY A 216 -15.44 -30.61 1.27
N VAL A 217 -15.44 -29.45 0.62
CA VAL A 217 -15.44 -28.13 1.24
C VAL A 217 -16.80 -27.47 1.03
N SER A 218 -17.28 -26.82 2.09
CA SER A 218 -18.44 -25.96 2.03
C SER A 218 -18.07 -24.53 2.36
N GLN A 219 -18.70 -23.60 1.67
CA GLN A 219 -18.48 -22.17 1.85
C GLN A 219 -19.74 -21.48 2.33
N PHE A 220 -19.59 -20.52 3.23
CA PHE A 220 -20.63 -19.57 3.63
C PHE A 220 -19.98 -18.21 3.85
N GLY A 221 -20.75 -17.14 3.91
CA GLY A 221 -20.12 -15.82 3.91
C GLY A 221 -20.96 -14.67 4.43
N LEU A 222 -20.28 -13.55 4.60
CA LEU A 222 -20.87 -12.27 4.95
C LEU A 222 -20.53 -11.25 3.88
N GLU A 223 -21.53 -10.56 3.37
CA GLU A 223 -21.32 -9.43 2.48
C GLU A 223 -21.48 -8.12 3.24
N ILE A 224 -20.44 -7.30 3.24
CA ILE A 224 -20.42 -5.97 3.84
C ILE A 224 -20.73 -4.96 2.73
N GLN A 225 -21.82 -4.22 2.88
CA GLN A 225 -22.22 -3.16 1.94
C GLN A 225 -21.83 -1.79 2.47
N PHE A 226 -21.31 -0.96 1.57
CA PHE A 226 -20.87 0.40 1.84
C PHE A 226 -21.78 1.43 1.17
N ASP A 227 -21.73 2.66 1.67
CA ASP A 227 -22.49 3.80 1.14
C ASP A 227 -22.00 4.30 -0.23
N GLN A 228 -20.83 3.84 -0.66
CA GLN A 228 -20.15 4.32 -1.85
C GLN A 228 -19.20 3.25 -2.43
N PRO A 229 -18.68 3.47 -3.66
CA PRO A 229 -17.61 2.64 -4.19
C PRO A 229 -16.38 2.63 -3.28
N ILE A 230 -15.92 1.44 -2.93
CA ILE A 230 -14.75 1.22 -2.10
C ILE A 230 -13.51 0.99 -2.97
N GLN A 231 -12.41 1.59 -2.52
CA GLN A 231 -11.08 1.40 -3.10
C GLN A 231 -10.30 0.30 -2.37
N LEU A 232 -10.90 -0.27 -1.31
CA LEU A 232 -10.30 -1.33 -0.50
C LEU A 232 -10.23 -2.65 -1.29
N LYS A 233 -9.09 -3.32 -1.16
CA LYS A 233 -8.88 -4.70 -1.61
C LYS A 233 -9.04 -5.67 -0.45
N GLY A 234 -9.41 -6.91 -0.75
CA GLY A 234 -9.59 -7.95 0.27
C GLY A 234 -8.38 -8.13 1.19
N GLU A 235 -7.18 -8.18 0.61
CA GLU A 235 -5.90 -8.25 1.33
C GLU A 235 -5.68 -7.10 2.32
N GLN A 236 -6.35 -5.96 2.15
CA GLN A 236 -6.23 -4.80 3.02
C GLN A 236 -7.06 -4.91 4.29
N LEU A 237 -7.93 -5.92 4.42
CA LEU A 237 -8.76 -6.18 5.60
C LEU A 237 -8.16 -7.34 6.42
N PRO A 238 -7.27 -7.07 7.38
CA PRO A 238 -6.74 -8.11 8.24
C PRO A 238 -7.85 -8.60 9.18
N TYR A 239 -7.73 -9.85 9.60
CA TYR A 239 -8.55 -10.41 10.68
C TYR A 239 -7.66 -10.76 11.88
N GLU A 240 -8.23 -10.67 13.07
CA GLU A 240 -7.63 -11.11 14.32
C GLU A 240 -8.55 -12.11 15.00
N ILE A 241 -7.98 -13.20 15.50
CA ILE A 241 -8.67 -14.19 16.31
C ILE A 241 -8.07 -14.14 17.71
N TYR A 242 -8.92 -13.97 18.72
CA TYR A 242 -8.47 -13.95 20.10
C TYR A 242 -9.54 -14.48 21.05
N GLU A 243 -9.08 -14.93 22.22
CA GLU A 243 -9.93 -15.39 23.29
C GLU A 243 -10.35 -14.23 24.20
N ARG A 244 -11.61 -14.22 24.61
CA ARG A 244 -12.13 -13.25 25.57
C ARG A 244 -12.99 -13.95 26.61
N LYS A 245 -12.82 -13.57 27.88
CA LYS A 245 -13.75 -13.94 28.94
C LYS A 245 -14.84 -12.88 29.05
N ARG A 246 -16.11 -13.29 28.95
CA ARG A 246 -17.28 -12.43 29.09
C ARG A 246 -18.16 -12.92 30.22
N LEU A 247 -18.68 -12.00 31.02
CA LEU A 247 -19.70 -12.32 32.01
C LEU A 247 -21.03 -12.60 31.30
N ASP A 248 -21.54 -13.81 31.44
CA ASP A 248 -22.91 -14.13 31.05
C ASP A 248 -23.87 -13.47 32.04
N ARG A 249 -24.71 -12.56 31.54
CA ARG A 249 -25.67 -11.79 32.36
C ARG A 249 -26.74 -12.68 32.99
N ARG A 250 -27.07 -13.83 32.38
CA ARG A 250 -28.11 -14.74 32.86
C ARG A 250 -27.60 -15.66 33.97
N THR A 251 -26.41 -16.21 33.80
CA THR A 251 -25.84 -17.18 34.74
C THR A 251 -24.86 -16.56 35.73
N ARG A 252 -24.49 -15.28 35.55
CA ARG A 252 -23.42 -14.57 36.29
C ARG A 252 -22.07 -15.31 36.30
N LYS A 253 -21.85 -16.23 35.37
CA LYS A 253 -20.58 -16.95 35.23
C LYS A 253 -19.75 -16.32 34.12
N MET A 254 -18.43 -16.42 34.26
CA MET A 254 -17.51 -16.03 33.20
C MET A 254 -17.48 -17.15 32.15
N VAL A 255 -17.88 -16.81 30.94
CA VAL A 255 -17.85 -17.70 29.78
C VAL A 255 -16.69 -17.27 28.88
N GLN A 256 -15.91 -18.26 28.42
CA GLN A 256 -14.84 -18.04 27.46
C GLN A 256 -15.43 -18.11 26.05
N GLU A 257 -15.17 -17.08 25.25
CA GLU A 257 -15.64 -16.95 23.87
C GLU A 257 -14.43 -16.70 22.96
N PHE A 258 -14.44 -17.30 21.78
CA PHE A 258 -13.48 -16.98 20.72
C PHE A 258 -14.09 -15.90 19.82
N VAL A 259 -13.34 -14.83 19.60
CA VAL A 259 -13.78 -13.66 18.85
C VAL A 259 -12.95 -13.54 17.58
N LEU A 260 -13.64 -13.36 16.46
CA LEU A 260 -13.06 -12.96 15.19
C LEU A 260 -13.41 -11.49 14.94
N ASP A 261 -12.39 -10.66 14.80
CA ASP A 261 -12.51 -9.26 14.40
C ASP A 261 -11.87 -9.05 13.02
N ILE A 262 -12.66 -8.65 12.03
CA ILE A 262 -12.15 -8.20 10.73
C ILE A 262 -12.07 -6.68 10.74
N THR A 263 -10.87 -6.14 10.55
CA THR A 263 -10.65 -4.69 10.56
C THR A 263 -11.00 -4.08 9.23
N ILE A 264 -11.93 -3.12 9.25
CA ILE A 264 -12.32 -2.32 8.09
C ILE A 264 -11.63 -0.95 8.20
N PRO A 265 -10.55 -0.69 7.44
CA PRO A 265 -9.85 0.59 7.47
C PRO A 265 -10.66 1.70 6.80
N ASN A 266 -10.34 2.96 7.11
CA ASN A 266 -10.98 4.15 6.54
C ASN A 266 -12.53 4.10 6.60
N SER A 267 -13.08 3.77 7.77
CA SER A 267 -14.52 3.58 7.91
C SER A 267 -15.09 4.15 9.21
N GLU A 268 -16.34 4.62 9.14
CA GLU A 268 -17.05 5.22 10.26
C GLU A 268 -18.46 4.64 10.41
N LYS A 269 -18.89 4.44 11.66
CA LYS A 269 -20.25 3.98 11.96
C LYS A 269 -21.16 5.18 12.13
N LYS A 270 -21.83 5.54 11.03
CA LYS A 270 -22.85 6.59 10.96
C LYS A 270 -24.28 6.03 11.06
N PHE A 271 -24.54 4.88 10.44
CA PHE A 271 -25.84 4.23 10.44
C PHE A 271 -25.90 3.09 11.46
N GLU A 272 -27.10 2.78 11.95
CA GLU A 272 -27.32 1.57 12.71
C GLU A 272 -27.39 0.37 11.77
N VAL A 273 -26.34 -0.46 11.80
CA VAL A 273 -26.26 -1.71 11.05
C VAL A 273 -26.88 -2.81 11.89
N ARG A 274 -27.98 -3.40 11.39
CA ARG A 274 -28.68 -4.49 12.10
C ARG A 274 -27.74 -5.68 12.31
N PRO A 275 -27.61 -6.19 13.55
CA PRO A 275 -26.78 -7.35 13.83
C PRO A 275 -27.44 -8.63 13.31
N ILE A 276 -26.62 -9.62 12.97
CA ILE A 276 -27.07 -10.96 12.59
C ILE A 276 -26.86 -11.86 13.81
N LYS A 277 -27.94 -12.48 14.30
CA LYS A 277 -27.89 -13.30 15.53
C LYS A 277 -26.95 -14.50 15.37
N SER A 278 -27.07 -15.20 14.25
CA SER A 278 -26.28 -16.39 13.92
C SER A 278 -26.23 -16.61 12.42
N LEU A 279 -25.11 -17.11 11.93
CA LEU A 279 -24.92 -17.64 10.58
C LEU A 279 -23.95 -18.82 10.68
N GLU A 280 -24.45 -20.03 10.46
CA GLU A 280 -23.67 -21.26 10.61
C GLU A 280 -22.93 -21.31 11.97
N TYR A 281 -21.61 -21.20 11.96
CA TYR A 281 -20.72 -21.26 13.13
C TYR A 281 -20.43 -19.90 13.77
N LEU A 282 -20.92 -18.82 13.16
CA LEU A 282 -20.76 -17.45 13.62
C LEU A 282 -22.00 -17.01 14.41
N HIS A 283 -21.76 -16.34 15.53
CA HIS A 283 -22.76 -15.83 16.45
C HIS A 283 -22.49 -14.35 16.76
N ASP A 284 -23.54 -13.60 17.12
CA ASP A 284 -23.46 -12.19 17.52
C ASP A 284 -22.66 -11.33 16.52
N ILE A 285 -22.97 -11.49 15.22
CA ILE A 285 -22.28 -10.82 14.13
C ILE A 285 -22.73 -9.36 14.10
N LYS A 286 -21.78 -8.44 14.23
CA LYS A 286 -22.07 -7.00 14.29
C LYS A 286 -20.89 -6.15 13.87
N VAL A 287 -21.21 -4.95 13.39
CA VAL A 287 -20.22 -3.90 13.13
C VAL A 287 -20.10 -2.98 14.35
N VAL A 288 -18.90 -2.88 14.89
CA VAL A 288 -18.56 -2.07 16.06
C VAL A 288 -17.46 -1.06 15.74
N LYS A 289 -17.43 0.06 16.47
CA LYS A 289 -16.34 1.04 16.37
C LYS A 289 -15.07 0.44 17.00
N ASN A 290 -13.92 0.69 16.40
CA ASN A 290 -12.66 0.38 17.05
C ASN A 290 -12.42 1.41 18.18
N PRO A 291 -12.21 0.98 19.44
CA PRO A 291 -12.08 1.91 20.57
C PRO A 291 -10.81 2.75 20.52
N ARG A 292 -9.76 2.30 19.82
CA ARG A 292 -8.48 3.00 19.71
C ARG A 292 -8.38 3.88 18.48
N PHE A 293 -9.12 3.55 17.42
CA PHE A 293 -8.99 4.20 16.12
C PHE A 293 -10.37 4.60 15.58
N PRO A 294 -10.76 5.88 15.66
CA PRO A 294 -12.13 6.31 15.36
C PRO A 294 -12.56 6.09 13.90
N GLN A 295 -11.61 6.15 12.96
CA GLN A 295 -11.84 5.92 11.52
C GLN A 295 -11.59 4.46 11.11
N ARG A 296 -11.91 3.53 12.01
CA ARG A 296 -11.86 2.08 11.77
C ARG A 296 -13.06 1.40 12.41
N LEU A 297 -13.69 0.51 11.66
CA LEU A 297 -14.73 -0.38 12.15
C LEU A 297 -14.20 -1.81 12.24
N LEU A 298 -14.85 -2.60 13.09
CA LEU A 298 -14.60 -4.03 13.22
C LEU A 298 -15.89 -4.76 12.87
N LEU A 299 -15.83 -5.68 11.91
CA LEU A 299 -16.83 -6.72 11.77
C LEU A 299 -16.48 -7.81 12.77
N ARG A 300 -17.25 -7.87 13.86
CA ARG A 300 -17.04 -8.76 14.99
C ARG A 300 -18.01 -9.93 14.92
N SER A 301 -17.50 -11.13 15.16
CA SER A 301 -18.32 -12.32 15.39
C SER A 301 -17.72 -13.17 16.49
N VAL A 302 -18.56 -13.92 17.19
CA VAL A 302 -18.17 -14.99 18.10
C VAL A 302 -18.28 -16.30 17.35
N PHE A 303 -17.36 -17.23 17.55
CA PHE A 303 -17.41 -18.51 16.85
C PHE A 303 -16.96 -19.67 17.74
N ASN A 304 -17.28 -20.89 17.32
CA ASN A 304 -16.75 -22.10 17.93
C ASN A 304 -15.41 -22.47 17.28
N PRO A 305 -14.29 -22.48 18.04
CA PRO A 305 -12.96 -22.76 17.49
C PRO A 305 -12.82 -24.16 16.90
N MET A 306 -13.67 -25.11 17.29
CA MET A 306 -13.62 -26.48 16.79
C MET A 306 -14.10 -26.63 15.34
N VAL A 307 -14.49 -25.54 14.67
CA VAL A 307 -15.13 -25.58 13.34
C VAL A 307 -14.46 -24.68 12.29
N MET A 308 -13.49 -23.86 12.67
CA MET A 308 -12.74 -23.02 11.71
C MET A 308 -11.31 -23.54 11.55
N ASP A 309 -11.12 -24.42 10.56
CA ASP A 309 -9.80 -24.98 10.22
C ASP A 309 -9.01 -24.08 9.24
N ILE A 310 -9.72 -23.23 8.48
CA ILE A 310 -9.14 -22.35 7.46
C ILE A 310 -9.48 -20.90 7.80
N PRO A 311 -8.51 -19.96 7.70
CA PRO A 311 -8.78 -18.55 7.92
C PRO A 311 -9.77 -17.96 6.90
N PRO A 312 -10.53 -16.92 7.28
CA PRO A 312 -11.46 -16.29 6.36
C PRO A 312 -10.73 -15.61 5.21
N VAL A 313 -11.28 -15.73 4.01
CA VAL A 313 -10.79 -15.05 2.80
C VAL A 313 -11.71 -13.88 2.49
N VAL A 314 -11.13 -12.69 2.42
CA VAL A 314 -11.85 -11.46 2.06
C VAL A 314 -11.54 -11.12 0.61
N TYR A 315 -12.57 -10.84 -0.18
CA TYR A 315 -12.40 -10.29 -1.52
C TYR A 315 -13.47 -9.23 -1.83
N LYS A 316 -13.15 -8.35 -2.77
CA LYS A 316 -14.09 -7.34 -3.25
C LYS A 316 -15.10 -8.04 -4.17
N ASN A 317 -16.39 -7.94 -3.84
CA ASN A 317 -17.46 -8.57 -4.61
C ASN A 317 -17.98 -7.63 -5.70
N SER A 318 -18.21 -6.38 -5.33
CA SER A 318 -18.71 -5.33 -6.23
C SER A 318 -18.04 -4.00 -5.90
N ASP A 319 -18.37 -2.96 -6.66
CA ASP A 319 -17.81 -1.62 -6.43
C ASP A 319 -18.02 -1.12 -5.00
N ASN A 320 -19.14 -1.46 -4.36
CA ASN A 320 -19.52 -0.99 -3.03
C ASN A 320 -19.72 -2.13 -2.00
N SER A 321 -19.24 -3.35 -2.29
CA SER A 321 -19.35 -4.46 -1.34
C SER A 321 -18.12 -5.35 -1.28
N MET A 322 -17.88 -5.90 -0.09
CA MET A 322 -16.86 -6.94 0.14
C MET A 322 -17.49 -8.18 0.68
N TYR A 323 -16.98 -9.32 0.23
CA TYR A 323 -17.36 -10.62 0.71
C TYR A 323 -16.29 -11.15 1.65
N VAL A 324 -16.73 -11.68 2.77
CA VAL A 324 -15.92 -12.46 3.71
C VAL A 324 -16.39 -13.89 3.61
N THR A 325 -15.54 -14.76 3.10
CA THR A 325 -15.83 -16.18 2.93
C THR A 325 -15.20 -17.00 4.04
N PHE A 326 -15.98 -17.92 4.57
CA PHE A 326 -15.58 -18.90 5.55
C PHE A 326 -15.66 -20.29 4.93
N PHE A 327 -14.69 -21.12 5.25
CA PHE A 327 -14.61 -22.49 4.75
C PHE A 327 -14.83 -23.48 5.89
N ASN A 328 -15.56 -24.54 5.59
CA ASN A 328 -15.72 -25.67 6.48
C ASN A 328 -15.42 -26.98 5.74
N LEU A 329 -14.50 -27.76 6.31
CA LEU A 329 -14.10 -29.09 5.87
C LEU A 329 -15.06 -30.13 6.47
N ILE A 330 -15.86 -30.77 5.62
CA ILE A 330 -16.88 -31.75 6.08
C ILE A 330 -16.32 -33.17 6.08
N ASP A 331 -15.27 -33.43 5.32
CA ASP A 331 -14.73 -34.78 5.16
C ASP A 331 -13.20 -34.81 5.27
N GLN A 332 -12.70 -35.35 6.38
CA GLN A 332 -11.26 -35.65 6.55
C GLN A 332 -10.81 -36.87 5.73
N SER A 333 -11.74 -37.67 5.18
CA SER A 333 -11.40 -38.82 4.34
C SER A 333 -11.03 -38.44 2.90
N VAL A 334 -11.38 -37.22 2.46
CA VAL A 334 -10.96 -36.65 1.17
C VAL A 334 -9.48 -36.21 1.19
N LEU A 335 -8.85 -36.13 2.36
CA LEU A 335 -7.40 -35.96 2.49
C LEU A 335 -6.60 -37.27 2.28
N SER A 336 -7.24 -38.40 1.99
CA SER A 336 -6.56 -39.71 1.84
C SER A 336 -6.54 -40.33 0.42
N ARG A 337 -7.11 -39.69 -0.60
CA ARG A 337 -7.04 -40.19 -2.00
C ARG A 337 -6.58 -39.20 -3.07
N GLY A 338 -6.49 -37.90 -2.76
CA GLY A 338 -5.84 -36.91 -3.64
C GLY A 338 -4.30 -36.91 -3.52
N MET A 339 -3.75 -37.41 -2.40
CA MET A 339 -2.31 -37.36 -2.08
C MET A 339 -1.51 -38.61 -2.52
N LEU A 340 -2.15 -39.62 -3.12
CA LEU A 340 -1.47 -40.82 -3.64
C LEU A 340 -1.33 -40.86 -5.17
N MET A 341 -2.00 -39.98 -5.91
CA MET A 341 -1.85 -39.84 -7.37
C MET A 341 -0.96 -38.65 -7.78
N GLU A 342 -0.63 -37.74 -6.85
CA GLU A 342 0.37 -36.68 -7.08
C GLU A 342 1.80 -37.09 -6.70
N ALA A 343 1.96 -38.18 -5.94
CA ALA A 343 3.27 -38.72 -5.54
C ALA A 343 4.00 -39.46 -6.68
N GLU A 344 3.30 -39.90 -7.72
CA GLU A 344 3.91 -40.47 -8.93
C GLU A 344 4.18 -39.42 -10.01
N LYS A 345 3.41 -38.32 -10.03
CA LYS A 345 3.63 -37.22 -10.99
C LYS A 345 4.69 -36.19 -10.57
N ARG A 346 5.10 -36.17 -9.30
CA ARG A 346 6.18 -35.30 -8.79
C ARG A 346 7.59 -35.91 -8.86
N ARG A 347 7.73 -37.19 -9.25
CA ARG A 347 9.04 -37.85 -9.44
C ARG A 347 9.72 -37.58 -10.79
N ALA A 348 9.13 -36.74 -11.65
CA ALA A 348 9.72 -36.35 -12.94
C ALA A 348 10.37 -34.95 -12.95
N ALA A 349 10.36 -34.20 -11.85
CA ALA A 349 10.93 -32.85 -11.82
C ALA A 349 11.72 -32.56 -10.55
N GLU A 350 12.47 -33.55 -10.06
CA GLU A 350 13.74 -33.29 -9.39
C GLU A 350 14.81 -33.18 -10.48
N LYS A 351 15.48 -32.03 -10.52
CA LYS A 351 16.95 -32.00 -10.55
C LYS A 351 17.43 -30.61 -10.17
N ASP A 352 17.91 -30.57 -8.92
CA ASP A 352 19.17 -29.98 -8.48
C ASP A 352 19.41 -28.48 -8.74
N SER A 353 20.04 -27.69 -7.88
CA SER A 353 20.50 -27.80 -6.49
C SER A 353 21.20 -26.45 -6.20
N ILE A 354 20.98 -25.88 -5.01
CA ILE A 354 21.98 -25.25 -4.13
C ILE A 354 22.92 -24.12 -4.66
N ARG A 355 22.98 -23.04 -3.83
CA ARG A 355 24.08 -22.08 -3.54
C ARG A 355 24.03 -20.65 -4.11
N GLU A 356 24.81 -19.82 -3.41
CA GLU A 356 24.70 -18.40 -3.09
C GLU A 356 25.76 -17.55 -3.85
N ILE A 357 25.58 -16.21 -3.89
CA ILE A 357 26.59 -15.12 -4.09
C ILE A 357 26.87 -14.50 -5.51
N ARG A 358 26.55 -13.18 -5.59
CA ARG A 358 27.18 -11.98 -6.26
C ARG A 358 27.45 -11.85 -7.80
N VAL A 359 26.85 -10.76 -8.33
CA VAL A 359 27.43 -9.53 -8.98
C VAL A 359 27.86 -9.50 -10.47
N THR A 360 27.29 -8.49 -11.16
CA THR A 360 27.74 -7.61 -12.27
C THR A 360 27.52 -7.92 -13.77
N LYS A 361 26.74 -6.99 -14.35
CA LYS A 361 26.91 -6.15 -15.56
C LYS A 361 26.77 -6.73 -16.99
N ALA A 362 25.81 -6.07 -17.68
CA ALA A 362 25.79 -5.55 -19.06
C ALA A 362 25.40 -6.51 -20.19
N ILE A 363 24.16 -6.33 -20.69
CA ILE A 363 23.62 -6.98 -21.90
C ILE A 363 23.93 -6.10 -23.14
N LYS A 364 24.40 -6.78 -24.20
CA LYS A 364 24.74 -6.26 -25.53
C LYS A 364 23.54 -6.35 -26.50
N THR A 365 23.54 -5.48 -27.50
CA THR A 365 22.50 -5.18 -28.51
C THR A 365 22.31 -6.21 -29.64
N ASN A 366 22.51 -7.51 -29.41
CA ASN A 366 22.35 -8.55 -30.45
C ASN A 366 21.42 -9.74 -30.06
N SER A 367 20.51 -9.56 -29.11
CA SER A 367 19.59 -10.62 -28.67
C SER A 367 18.32 -10.73 -29.54
N ASP A 368 17.67 -11.90 -29.52
CA ASP A 368 16.44 -12.20 -30.26
C ASP A 368 15.30 -11.23 -29.89
N TYR A 369 15.24 -10.79 -28.64
CA TYR A 369 14.42 -9.66 -28.19
C TYR A 369 14.64 -8.40 -29.03
N GLY A 370 15.90 -8.01 -29.24
CA GLY A 370 16.25 -6.78 -29.95
C GLY A 370 15.78 -6.79 -31.40
N ARG A 371 15.87 -7.94 -32.07
CA ARG A 371 15.40 -8.12 -33.46
C ARG A 371 13.88 -8.06 -33.55
N ALA A 372 13.18 -8.80 -32.69
CA ALA A 372 11.72 -8.81 -32.66
C ALA A 372 11.13 -7.43 -32.31
N TYR A 373 11.75 -6.74 -31.34
CA TYR A 373 11.30 -5.41 -30.91
C TYR A 373 11.51 -4.34 -31.99
N VAL A 374 12.65 -4.34 -32.68
CA VAL A 374 12.92 -3.39 -33.77
C VAL A 374 11.96 -3.60 -34.94
N LEU A 375 11.72 -4.86 -35.33
CA LEU A 375 10.75 -5.20 -36.37
C LEU A 375 9.34 -4.70 -36.01
N ALA A 376 8.91 -4.88 -34.76
CA ALA A 376 7.62 -4.41 -34.28
C ALA A 376 7.49 -2.88 -34.35
N VAL A 377 8.56 -2.14 -34.02
CA VAL A 377 8.62 -0.67 -34.13
C VAL A 377 8.55 -0.20 -35.58
N GLU A 378 9.22 -0.88 -36.51
CA GLU A 378 9.21 -0.53 -37.94
C GLU A 378 7.84 -0.78 -38.58
N THR A 379 7.21 -1.92 -38.29
CA THR A 379 5.83 -2.22 -38.73
C THR A 379 4.85 -1.16 -38.22
N HIS A 380 4.99 -0.71 -36.96
CA HIS A 380 4.18 0.39 -36.43
C HIS A 380 4.42 1.69 -37.21
N LYS A 381 5.68 2.09 -37.47
CA LYS A 381 5.98 3.32 -38.23
C LYS A 381 5.35 3.31 -39.63
N GLN A 382 5.41 2.17 -40.33
CA GLN A 382 4.78 2.01 -41.64
C GLN A 382 3.25 2.20 -41.56
N SER A 383 2.61 1.69 -40.50
CA SER A 383 1.16 1.87 -40.33
C SER A 383 0.74 3.35 -40.21
N GLN A 384 1.61 4.22 -39.69
CA GLN A 384 1.31 5.66 -39.55
C GLN A 384 1.29 6.40 -40.89
N THR A 385 1.89 5.82 -41.94
CA THR A 385 1.92 6.41 -43.29
C THR A 385 0.79 5.95 -44.20
N ILE A 386 0.00 4.96 -43.78
CA ILE A 386 -1.12 4.42 -44.56
C ILE A 386 -2.35 5.32 -44.39
N ARG A 387 -2.95 5.75 -45.51
CA ARG A 387 -4.14 6.63 -45.52
C ARG A 387 -5.46 5.86 -45.41
N ASP A 388 -5.53 4.64 -45.92
CA ASP A 388 -6.71 3.79 -45.78
C ASP A 388 -6.84 3.25 -44.36
N GLU A 389 -7.97 3.52 -43.71
CA GLU A 389 -8.15 3.26 -42.28
C GLU A 389 -8.23 1.77 -41.95
N LEU A 390 -8.84 0.94 -42.82
CA LEU A 390 -8.93 -0.50 -42.59
C LEU A 390 -7.56 -1.18 -42.72
N THR A 391 -6.82 -0.87 -43.81
CA THR A 391 -5.46 -1.35 -44.03
C THR A 391 -4.50 -0.88 -42.93
N ARG A 392 -4.72 0.32 -42.38
CA ARG A 392 -3.96 0.85 -41.25
C ARG A 392 -4.24 0.08 -39.96
N ILE A 393 -5.49 -0.26 -39.67
CA ILE A 393 -5.87 -1.09 -38.51
C ILE A 393 -5.19 -2.47 -38.60
N ASP A 394 -5.23 -3.12 -39.76
CA ASP A 394 -4.61 -4.44 -39.95
C ASP A 394 -3.08 -4.40 -39.73
N LYS A 395 -2.42 -3.34 -40.21
CA LYS A 395 -0.96 -3.17 -40.01
C LYS A 395 -0.60 -2.89 -38.55
N LEU A 396 -1.44 -2.15 -37.83
CA LEU A 396 -1.29 -1.93 -36.37
C LEU A 396 -1.47 -3.24 -35.59
N MET A 397 -2.42 -4.09 -36.00
CA MET A 397 -2.65 -5.40 -35.41
C MET A 397 -1.44 -6.34 -35.61
N GLY A 398 -0.82 -6.30 -36.80
CA GLY A 398 0.43 -7.01 -37.06
C GLY A 398 1.57 -6.57 -36.14
N SER A 399 1.70 -5.25 -35.91
CA SER A 399 2.71 -4.70 -34.99
C SER A 399 2.45 -5.08 -33.52
N ILE A 400 1.19 -5.11 -33.07
CA ILE A 400 0.81 -5.58 -31.71
C ILE A 400 1.26 -7.01 -31.48
N LYS A 401 1.01 -7.91 -32.43
CA LYS A 401 1.47 -9.32 -32.34
C LYS A 401 2.99 -9.44 -32.29
N GLN A 402 3.71 -8.62 -33.06
CA GLN A 402 5.18 -8.59 -33.03
C GLN A 402 5.74 -8.02 -31.71
N PHE A 403 5.05 -7.08 -31.05
CA PHE A 403 5.43 -6.65 -29.69
C PHE A 403 5.09 -7.69 -28.61
N GLU A 404 4.08 -8.53 -28.81
CA GLU A 404 3.81 -9.69 -27.96
C GLU A 404 4.90 -10.75 -28.11
N GLU A 405 5.31 -11.02 -29.34
CA GLU A 405 6.43 -11.91 -29.65
C GLU A 405 7.75 -11.37 -29.08
N ALA A 406 8.01 -10.07 -29.21
CA ALA A 406 9.16 -9.43 -28.56
C ALA A 406 9.08 -9.51 -27.02
N ALA A 407 7.90 -9.39 -26.41
CA ALA A 407 7.72 -9.59 -24.97
C ALA A 407 8.00 -11.04 -24.53
N LEU A 408 7.70 -12.02 -25.39
CA LEU A 408 8.00 -13.44 -25.12
C LEU A 408 9.50 -13.76 -25.19
N PHE A 409 10.24 -13.07 -26.05
CA PHE A 409 11.71 -13.18 -26.12
C PHE A 409 12.44 -12.28 -25.10
N ALA A 410 11.72 -11.55 -24.24
CA ALA A 410 12.32 -10.65 -23.26
C ALA A 410 13.02 -11.42 -22.13
N GLU A 411 14.32 -11.21 -21.99
CA GLU A 411 15.15 -11.87 -20.96
C GLU A 411 15.23 -11.07 -19.66
N THR A 412 14.66 -9.86 -19.63
CA THR A 412 14.66 -8.95 -18.47
C THR A 412 13.33 -8.22 -18.30
N ASP A 413 12.99 -7.88 -17.05
CA ASP A 413 11.76 -7.14 -16.71
C ASP A 413 11.66 -5.79 -17.42
N ALA A 414 12.80 -5.13 -17.70
CA ALA A 414 12.82 -3.87 -18.44
C ALA A 414 12.51 -4.04 -19.93
N GLN A 415 12.98 -5.12 -20.54
CA GLN A 415 12.65 -5.49 -21.93
C GLN A 415 11.17 -5.89 -22.04
N LEU A 416 10.70 -6.69 -21.09
CA LEU A 416 9.30 -7.07 -20.99
C LEU A 416 8.40 -5.84 -20.81
N PHE A 417 8.75 -4.94 -19.89
CA PHE A 417 8.03 -3.70 -19.66
C PHE A 417 7.96 -2.83 -20.92
N ASN A 418 9.07 -2.66 -21.64
CA ASN A 418 9.09 -1.85 -22.86
C ASN A 418 8.23 -2.43 -23.99
N ALA A 419 8.32 -3.73 -24.25
CA ALA A 419 7.51 -4.42 -25.26
C ALA A 419 6.01 -4.36 -24.91
N LEU A 420 5.65 -4.62 -23.65
CA LEU A 420 4.26 -4.58 -23.20
C LEU A 420 3.67 -3.17 -23.17
N THR A 421 4.44 -2.14 -22.77
CA THR A 421 4.01 -0.75 -22.82
C THR A 421 3.73 -0.31 -24.26
N LYS A 422 4.60 -0.66 -25.22
CA LYS A 422 4.38 -0.32 -26.63
C LYS A 422 3.19 -1.07 -27.23
N ARG A 423 3.05 -2.36 -26.92
CA ARG A 423 1.86 -3.14 -27.29
C ARG A 423 0.57 -2.49 -26.75
N ASN A 424 0.53 -2.13 -25.48
CA ASN A 424 -0.66 -1.58 -24.85
C ASN A 424 -1.04 -0.20 -25.43
N GLN A 425 -0.05 0.64 -25.76
CA GLN A 425 -0.26 1.90 -26.48
C GLN A 425 -0.90 1.67 -27.87
N LEU A 426 -0.40 0.68 -28.61
CA LEU A 426 -0.96 0.35 -29.93
C LEU A 426 -2.38 -0.22 -29.84
N ARG A 427 -2.66 -1.05 -28.83
CA ARG A 427 -3.99 -1.58 -28.56
C ARG A 427 -4.99 -0.45 -28.30
N GLU A 428 -4.64 0.52 -27.45
CA GLU A 428 -5.48 1.71 -27.22
C GLU A 428 -5.74 2.50 -28.50
N ASN A 429 -4.72 2.66 -29.36
CA ASN A 429 -4.88 3.33 -30.65
C ASN A 429 -5.81 2.55 -31.61
N VAL A 430 -5.69 1.23 -31.69
CA VAL A 430 -6.55 0.39 -32.54
C VAL A 430 -8.00 0.49 -32.11
N ILE A 431 -8.29 0.50 -30.80
CA ILE A 431 -9.66 0.65 -30.28
C ILE A 431 -10.29 1.93 -30.80
N ILE A 432 -9.59 3.06 -30.65
CA ILE A 432 -10.11 4.38 -31.02
C ILE A 432 -10.34 4.46 -32.54
N ILE A 433 -9.33 4.10 -33.34
CA ILE A 433 -9.41 4.16 -34.81
C ILE A 433 -10.52 3.23 -35.33
N SER A 434 -10.67 2.05 -34.72
CA SER A 434 -11.70 1.08 -35.11
C SER A 434 -13.12 1.61 -34.84
N MET A 435 -13.34 2.20 -33.66
CA MET A 435 -14.64 2.77 -33.30
C MET A 435 -15.00 3.97 -34.19
N ASP A 436 -14.04 4.82 -34.52
CA ASP A 436 -14.28 5.99 -35.36
C ASP A 436 -14.54 5.60 -36.82
N TYR A 437 -13.84 4.58 -37.34
CA TYR A 437 -14.14 3.99 -38.65
C TYR A 437 -15.58 3.46 -38.72
N VAL A 438 -16.01 2.71 -37.69
CA VAL A 438 -17.38 2.17 -37.60
C VAL A 438 -18.42 3.28 -37.53
N LYS A 439 -18.21 4.31 -36.70
CA LYS A 439 -19.09 5.49 -36.64
C LYS A 439 -19.21 6.17 -38.00
N ALA A 440 -18.10 6.38 -38.69
CA ALA A 440 -18.06 7.04 -39.99
C ALA A 440 -18.75 6.22 -41.10
N LYS A 441 -18.80 4.89 -40.98
CA LYS A 441 -19.54 4.02 -41.89
C LYS A 441 -21.03 3.98 -41.60
N LEU A 442 -21.43 4.03 -40.32
CA LEU A 442 -22.83 4.07 -39.88
C LEU A 442 -23.59 5.32 -40.35
N THR A 443 -22.90 6.41 -40.67
CA THR A 443 -23.50 7.66 -41.18
C THR A 443 -23.74 7.66 -42.69
N LYS A 444 -23.25 6.65 -43.42
CA LYS A 444 -23.44 6.52 -44.88
C LYS A 444 -24.61 5.57 -45.19
N SER A 445 -25.40 5.88 -46.24
CA SER A 445 -26.60 5.12 -46.61
C SER A 445 -26.26 3.75 -47.23
N ALA A 446 -27.04 2.73 -46.82
CA ALA A 446 -26.99 1.30 -47.20
C ALA A 446 -25.66 0.58 -46.93
N LEU A 447 -25.66 -0.27 -45.88
CA LEU A 447 -24.57 -1.22 -45.59
C LEU A 447 -25.02 -2.61 -46.05
N GLY A 448 -24.19 -3.31 -46.83
CA GLY A 448 -24.45 -4.70 -47.16
C GLY A 448 -24.22 -5.62 -45.95
N GLU A 449 -24.80 -6.81 -45.96
CA GLU A 449 -24.68 -7.77 -44.84
C GLU A 449 -23.22 -8.15 -44.55
N ALA A 450 -22.40 -8.29 -45.60
CA ALA A 450 -20.95 -8.55 -45.48
C ALA A 450 -20.18 -7.36 -44.86
N ASP A 451 -20.60 -6.11 -45.15
CA ASP A 451 -20.00 -4.92 -44.56
C ASP A 451 -20.32 -4.81 -43.06
N VAL A 452 -21.56 -5.14 -42.68
CA VAL A 452 -21.96 -5.15 -41.27
C VAL A 452 -21.16 -6.20 -40.49
N GLN A 453 -21.00 -7.40 -41.04
CA GLN A 453 -20.22 -8.46 -40.38
C GLN A 453 -18.74 -8.08 -40.22
N GLY A 454 -18.15 -7.41 -41.22
CA GLY A 454 -16.79 -6.88 -41.15
C GLY A 454 -16.62 -5.83 -40.04
N LEU A 455 -17.58 -4.91 -39.90
CA LEU A 455 -17.58 -3.88 -38.87
C LEU A 455 -17.82 -4.46 -37.46
N LEU A 456 -18.66 -5.49 -37.33
CA LEU A 456 -18.88 -6.19 -36.06
C LEU A 456 -17.61 -6.92 -35.59
N ASN A 457 -16.89 -7.58 -36.49
CA ASN A 457 -15.62 -8.23 -36.15
C ASN A 457 -14.57 -7.22 -35.68
N LEU A 458 -14.54 -6.03 -36.29
CA LEU A 458 -13.65 -4.94 -35.93
C LEU A 458 -13.98 -4.36 -34.54
N LEU A 459 -15.27 -4.27 -34.19
CA LEU A 459 -15.72 -3.92 -32.84
C LEU A 459 -15.40 -5.00 -31.79
N ASN A 460 -15.54 -6.28 -32.12
CA ASN A 460 -15.18 -7.40 -31.23
C ASN A 460 -13.68 -7.39 -30.92
N GLN A 461 -12.85 -7.07 -31.91
CA GLN A 461 -11.40 -6.95 -31.71
C GLN A 461 -11.05 -5.73 -30.84
N ALA A 462 -11.67 -4.57 -31.07
CA ALA A 462 -11.51 -3.41 -30.19
C ALA A 462 -11.97 -3.71 -28.74
N GLU A 463 -13.05 -4.44 -28.56
CA GLU A 463 -13.55 -4.87 -27.24
C GLU A 463 -12.52 -5.72 -26.50
N SER A 464 -11.87 -6.66 -27.20
CA SER A 464 -10.86 -7.56 -26.62
C SER A 464 -9.63 -6.84 -26.05
N PHE A 465 -9.41 -5.57 -26.40
CA PHE A 465 -8.28 -4.77 -25.96
C PHE A 465 -8.60 -3.76 -24.86
N THR A 466 -9.87 -3.59 -24.46
CA THR A 466 -10.28 -2.57 -23.49
C THR A 466 -11.16 -3.13 -22.38
N GLY A 467 -10.75 -2.87 -21.14
CA GLY A 467 -11.62 -3.04 -19.96
C GLY A 467 -12.30 -1.74 -19.52
N LYS A 468 -12.10 -0.63 -20.26
CA LYS A 468 -12.65 0.68 -19.90
C LYS A 468 -14.15 0.69 -20.20
N ARG A 469 -14.96 0.78 -19.15
CA ARG A 469 -16.43 0.74 -19.22
C ARG A 469 -17.03 1.74 -20.20
N GLU A 470 -16.41 2.90 -20.37
CA GLU A 470 -16.82 3.91 -21.35
C GLU A 470 -16.61 3.45 -22.79
N MET A 471 -15.45 2.86 -23.10
CA MET A 471 -15.18 2.30 -24.43
C MET A 471 -16.08 1.10 -24.70
N LEU A 472 -16.30 0.22 -23.72
CA LEU A 472 -17.22 -0.92 -23.85
C LEU A 472 -18.66 -0.47 -24.13
N LYS A 473 -19.17 0.51 -23.38
CA LYS A 473 -20.50 1.10 -23.66
C LYS A 473 -20.60 1.72 -25.05
N ASN A 474 -19.54 2.38 -25.49
CA ASN A 474 -19.50 2.98 -26.82
C ASN A 474 -19.44 1.91 -27.92
N ILE A 475 -18.68 0.83 -27.73
CA ILE A 475 -18.62 -0.32 -28.64
C ILE A 475 -19.98 -1.02 -28.70
N GLU A 476 -20.62 -1.24 -27.55
CA GLU A 476 -21.94 -1.87 -27.44
C GLU A 476 -23.02 -1.01 -28.12
N SER A 477 -23.01 0.31 -27.90
CA SER A 477 -23.91 1.24 -28.60
C SER A 477 -23.71 1.22 -30.12
N LEU A 478 -22.47 1.07 -30.60
CA LEU A 478 -22.19 0.95 -32.04
C LEU A 478 -22.65 -0.40 -32.59
N ARG A 479 -22.50 -1.48 -31.80
CA ARG A 479 -22.96 -2.84 -32.14
C ARG A 479 -24.49 -2.88 -32.29
N GLU A 480 -25.22 -2.32 -31.33
CA GLU A 480 -26.69 -2.23 -31.39
C GLU A 480 -27.16 -1.48 -32.66
N LYS A 481 -26.48 -0.37 -32.98
CA LYS A 481 -26.77 0.42 -34.19
C LYS A 481 -26.46 -0.31 -35.49
N LEU A 482 -25.45 -1.17 -35.50
CA LEU A 482 -25.11 -2.01 -36.67
C LEU A 482 -26.12 -3.14 -36.86
N VAL A 483 -26.53 -3.82 -35.79
CA VAL A 483 -27.52 -4.90 -35.83
C VAL A 483 -28.90 -4.37 -36.25
N ALA A 484 -29.29 -3.19 -35.77
CA ALA A 484 -30.54 -2.53 -36.17
C ALA A 484 -30.59 -2.09 -37.65
N ARG A 485 -29.47 -2.17 -38.37
CA ARG A 485 -29.39 -1.91 -39.83
C ARG A 485 -29.47 -3.18 -40.67
N GLN A 486 -29.40 -4.37 -40.06
CA GLN A 486 -29.60 -5.67 -40.74
C GLN A 486 -31.09 -6.08 -40.79
N GLN A 487 -31.93 -5.48 -39.93
CA GLN A 487 -33.39 -5.57 -39.96
C GLN A 487 -33.96 -4.46 -40.85
#